data_AF-A0A926U558-F1
#
_entry.id   AF-A0A926U558-F1
#
_cell.length_a   1.000
_cell.length_b   1.000
_cell.length_c   1.000
_cell.angle_alpha   90.00
_cell.angle_beta   90.00
_cell.angle_gamma   90.00
#
_symmetry.space_group_name_H-M   'P 1'
#
loop_
_entity.id
_entity.type
_entity.pdbx_description
1 polymer ?
#
loop_
_entity_poly.entity_id
_entity_poly.type
_entity_poly.pdbx_seq_one_letter_code
_entity_poly.pdbx_strand_id
1 'polypeptide(L)'
;MLIPLTRKKFEEIIPPVGTGEQYRYCWGKPRDFLQRLLVSVIAIVIAVIIELVLGESFAIITFGLGLIAGLYWLWEPAYRASRRNAECRKYQYGGFWQGEVLDVYVTEELIGKEETVNSKGDLVIVENRERCLNLEVGDESGFTTQTQVPLVRSHKVIRRGDIAEMIVMSNREDLSRISKLSDIYLPDHNLWVSDYPYLRRDAFLYVSRQLRRRQMR
;
A
#
# COMPACT_ATOMS: atom_id res chain seq x y z
N MET A 1 -12.57 -8.41 -18.62
CA MET A 1 -14.00 -8.31 -18.21
C MET A 1 -14.13 -7.40 -17.00
N LEU A 2 -14.99 -6.39 -17.10
CA LEU A 2 -15.20 -5.39 -16.05
C LEU A 2 -16.64 -5.44 -15.54
N ILE A 3 -16.80 -5.63 -14.23
CA ILE A 3 -18.11 -5.69 -13.57
C ILE A 3 -18.22 -4.51 -12.60
N PRO A 4 -19.17 -3.58 -12.79
CA PRO A 4 -19.35 -2.47 -11.87
C PRO A 4 -19.77 -2.98 -10.47
N LEU A 5 -19.19 -2.42 -9.43
CA LEU A 5 -19.52 -2.72 -8.04
C LEU A 5 -20.43 -1.63 -7.47
N THR A 6 -21.38 -2.05 -6.65
CA THR A 6 -22.18 -1.10 -5.88
C THR A 6 -21.31 -0.40 -4.85
N ARG A 7 -21.64 0.86 -4.53
CA ARG A 7 -20.87 1.68 -3.58
C ARG A 7 -20.68 0.97 -2.24
N LYS A 8 -21.73 0.33 -1.73
CA LYS A 8 -21.68 -0.42 -0.46
C LYS A 8 -20.67 -1.58 -0.50
N LYS A 9 -20.59 -2.31 -1.62
CA LYS A 9 -19.63 -3.41 -1.79
C LYS A 9 -18.21 -2.91 -1.94
N PHE A 10 -18.02 -1.81 -2.66
CA PHE A 10 -16.73 -1.15 -2.76
C PHE A 10 -16.18 -0.73 -1.39
N GLU A 11 -16.99 -0.11 -0.54
CA GLU A 11 -16.59 0.30 0.81
C GLU A 11 -16.38 -0.86 1.79
N GLU A 12 -17.01 -2.01 1.54
CA GLU A 12 -16.74 -3.23 2.30
C GLU A 12 -15.34 -3.79 1.97
N ILE A 13 -14.93 -3.70 0.70
CA ILE A 13 -13.64 -4.18 0.21
C ILE A 13 -12.50 -3.20 0.55
N ILE A 14 -12.74 -1.88 0.48
CA ILE A 14 -11.75 -0.85 0.82
C ILE A 14 -12.10 -0.23 2.17
N PRO A 15 -11.43 -0.66 3.26
CA PRO A 15 -11.85 -0.32 4.60
C PRO A 15 -11.59 1.15 4.93
N PRO A 16 -12.44 1.79 5.76
CA PRO A 16 -12.28 3.19 6.16
C PRO A 16 -11.01 3.44 6.97
N VAL A 17 -10.58 2.44 7.75
CA VAL A 17 -9.43 2.49 8.64
C VAL A 17 -8.43 1.42 8.20
N GLY A 18 -7.15 1.66 8.46
CA GLY A 18 -6.08 0.69 8.24
C GLY A 18 -6.39 -0.69 8.82
N THR A 19 -6.33 -1.75 8.01
CA THR A 19 -6.39 -3.14 8.50
C THR A 19 -5.09 -3.55 9.18
N GLY A 20 -5.09 -4.69 9.89
CA GLY A 20 -3.85 -5.23 10.49
C GLY A 20 -2.73 -5.47 9.46
N GLU A 21 -3.06 -5.91 8.25
CA GLU A 21 -2.06 -6.07 7.18
C GLU A 21 -1.50 -4.73 6.70
N GLN A 22 -2.36 -3.71 6.56
CA GLN A 22 -1.97 -2.35 6.19
C GLN A 22 -1.11 -1.68 7.25
N TYR A 23 -1.48 -1.86 8.52
CA TYR A 23 -0.72 -1.37 9.65
C TYR A 23 0.67 -2.03 9.70
N ARG A 24 0.75 -3.35 9.55
CA ARG A 24 2.02 -4.08 9.49
C ARG A 24 2.89 -3.61 8.34
N TYR A 25 2.30 -3.36 7.17
CA TYR A 25 3.03 -2.80 6.03
C TYR A 25 3.58 -1.40 6.36
N CYS A 26 2.75 -0.49 6.89
CA CYS A 26 3.17 0.87 7.24
C CYS A 26 4.15 0.92 8.41
N TRP A 27 4.20 -0.10 9.26
CA TRP A 27 5.18 -0.23 10.33
C TRP A 27 6.61 -0.31 9.80
N GLY A 28 6.79 -0.88 8.59
CA GLY A 28 8.03 -0.86 7.86
C GLY A 28 9.14 -1.70 8.50
N LYS A 29 10.39 -1.27 8.32
CA LYS A 29 11.59 -1.93 8.86
C LYS A 29 11.80 -1.51 10.32
N PRO A 30 12.55 -2.29 11.13
CA PRO A 30 12.89 -1.91 12.51
C PRO A 30 13.56 -0.53 12.63
N ARG A 31 14.34 -0.13 11.60
CA ARG A 31 14.93 1.21 11.49
C ARG A 31 13.86 2.31 11.47
N ASP A 32 12.76 2.11 10.74
CA ASP A 32 11.67 3.09 10.62
C ASP A 32 10.95 3.26 11.96
N PHE A 33 10.74 2.16 12.69
CA PHE A 33 10.25 2.19 14.06
C PHE A 33 11.16 3.01 14.97
N LEU A 34 12.48 2.74 14.95
CA LEU A 34 13.44 3.45 15.79
C LEU A 34 13.46 4.95 15.47
N GLN A 35 13.42 5.31 14.18
CA GLN A 35 13.36 6.70 13.75
C GLN A 35 12.10 7.40 14.29
N ARG A 36 10.93 6.77 14.19
CA ARG A 36 9.69 7.34 14.73
C ARG A 36 9.72 7.47 16.25
N LEU A 37 10.29 6.48 16.94
CA LEU A 37 10.45 6.53 18.39
C LEU A 37 11.37 7.68 18.81
N LEU A 38 12.49 7.90 18.11
CA LEU A 38 13.37 9.05 18.36
C LEU A 38 12.65 10.38 18.13
N VAL A 39 11.85 10.49 17.06
CA VAL A 39 11.01 11.68 16.81
C VAL A 39 10.02 11.90 17.95
N SER A 40 9.37 10.84 18.46
CA SER A 40 8.49 10.92 19.63
C SER A 40 9.21 11.43 20.87
N VAL A 41 10.42 10.92 21.15
CA VAL A 41 11.22 11.37 22.31
C VAL A 41 11.61 12.84 22.16
N ILE A 42 12.11 13.25 20.99
CA ILE A 42 12.47 14.65 20.71
C ILE A 42 11.25 15.57 20.86
N ALA A 43 10.08 15.15 20.38
CA ALA A 43 8.87 15.96 20.47
C ALA A 43 8.39 16.13 21.92
N ILE A 44 8.53 15.10 22.77
CA ILE A 44 8.28 15.23 24.21
C ILE A 44 9.26 16.23 24.84
N VAL A 45 10.55 16.15 24.52
CA VAL A 45 11.56 17.10 25.05
C VAL A 45 11.20 18.53 24.66
N ILE A 46 10.77 18.75 23.41
CA ILE A 46 10.29 20.07 22.96
C ILE A 46 9.06 20.52 23.75
N ALA A 47 8.09 19.63 23.99
CA ALA A 47 6.90 19.97 24.77
C ALA A 47 7.26 20.40 26.20
N VAL A 48 8.22 19.73 26.85
CA VAL A 48 8.72 20.10 28.18
C VAL A 48 9.43 21.45 28.17
N ILE A 49 10.24 21.74 27.15
CA ILE A 49 10.90 23.06 27.02
C ILE A 49 9.85 24.17 26.83
N ILE A 50 8.83 23.92 26.01
CA ILE A 50 7.73 24.86 25.77
C ILE A 50 6.98 25.15 27.07
N GLU A 51 6.69 24.12 27.87
CA GLU A 51 6.04 24.27 29.19
C GLU A 51 6.91 25.08 30.16
N LEU A 52 8.22 24.86 30.18
CA LEU A 52 9.16 25.63 31.01
C LEU A 52 9.16 27.14 30.64
N VAL A 53 8.97 27.46 29.36
CA VAL A 53 9.01 28.85 28.86
C VAL A 53 7.66 29.56 29.00
N LEU A 54 6.54 28.86 28.72
CA LEU A 54 5.19 29.44 28.73
C LEU A 54 4.52 29.42 30.11
N GLY A 55 5.04 28.64 31.07
CA GLY A 55 4.51 28.52 32.42
C GLY A 55 3.21 27.71 32.52
N GLU A 56 2.65 27.62 33.73
CA GLU A 56 1.53 26.71 34.06
C GLU A 56 0.21 27.03 33.33
N SER A 57 0.04 28.24 32.82
CA SER A 57 -1.18 28.69 32.12
C SER A 57 -1.54 27.82 30.91
N PHE A 58 -0.57 27.11 30.33
CA PHE A 58 -0.77 26.22 29.17
C PHE A 58 -0.53 24.75 29.47
N ALA A 59 -0.31 24.36 30.73
CA ALA A 59 0.12 23.01 31.13
C ALA A 59 -0.77 21.89 30.57
N ILE A 60 -2.10 22.06 30.59
CA ILE A 60 -3.04 21.05 30.07
C ILE A 60 -2.88 20.88 28.55
N ILE A 61 -2.69 21.98 27.83
CA ILE A 61 -2.55 21.98 26.37
C ILE A 61 -1.19 21.40 25.98
N THR A 62 -0.10 21.82 26.63
CA THR A 62 1.25 21.30 26.38
C THR A 62 1.35 19.83 26.72
N PHE A 63 0.73 19.38 27.82
CA PHE A 63 0.65 17.96 28.19
C PHE A 63 -0.12 17.15 27.14
N GLY A 64 -1.28 17.63 26.70
CA GLY A 64 -2.07 16.96 25.66
C GLY A 64 -1.32 16.82 24.34
N LEU A 65 -0.66 17.90 23.90
CA LEU A 65 0.19 17.87 22.70
C LEU A 65 1.41 16.95 22.88
N GLY A 66 2.04 16.98 24.06
CA GLY A 66 3.15 16.11 24.40
C GLY A 66 2.76 14.63 24.38
N LEU A 67 1.56 14.28 24.85
CA LEU A 67 1.05 12.91 24.80
C LEU A 67 0.78 12.45 23.36
N ILE A 68 0.14 13.30 22.53
CA ILE A 68 -0.10 13.00 21.11
C ILE A 68 1.23 12.83 20.36
N ALA A 69 2.19 13.71 20.62
CA ALA A 69 3.52 13.65 20.00
C ALA A 69 4.34 12.45 20.50
N GLY A 70 4.26 12.12 21.79
CA GLY A 70 4.90 10.96 22.39
C GLY A 70 4.38 9.63 21.85
N LEU A 71 3.11 9.59 21.45
CA LEU A 71 2.49 8.45 20.79
C LEU A 71 2.62 8.47 19.26
N TYR A 72 3.41 9.39 18.69
CA TYR A 72 3.61 9.50 17.22
C TYR A 72 4.06 8.19 16.58
N TRP A 73 4.97 7.45 17.23
CA TRP A 73 5.39 6.14 16.75
C TRP A 73 4.24 5.13 16.58
N LEU A 74 3.16 5.30 17.35
CA LEU A 74 2.00 4.41 17.34
C LEU A 74 0.94 4.82 16.31
N TRP A 75 0.53 6.09 16.31
CA TRP A 75 -0.58 6.52 15.47
C TRP A 75 -0.16 6.86 14.04
N GLU A 76 1.11 7.20 13.77
CA GLU A 76 1.55 7.58 12.43
C GLU A 76 1.34 6.47 11.37
N PRO A 77 1.68 5.20 11.64
CA PRO A 77 1.45 4.12 10.67
C PRO A 77 -0.03 3.89 10.39
N ALA A 78 -0.88 3.99 11.43
CA ALA A 78 -2.33 3.92 11.29
C ALA A 78 -2.88 5.08 10.46
N TYR A 79 -2.36 6.30 10.68
CA TYR A 79 -2.72 7.48 9.90
C TYR A 79 -2.29 7.34 8.42
N ARG A 80 -1.07 6.88 8.15
CA ARG A 80 -0.59 6.63 6.77
C ARG A 80 -1.45 5.61 6.04
N ALA A 81 -1.78 4.49 6.70
CA ALA A 81 -2.66 3.48 6.14
C ALA A 81 -4.06 4.05 5.83
N SER A 82 -4.63 4.79 6.79
CA SER A 82 -5.96 5.40 6.64
C SER A 82 -5.98 6.45 5.52
N ARG A 83 -4.91 7.25 5.37
CA ARG A 83 -4.78 8.22 4.28
C ARG A 83 -4.75 7.54 2.91
N ARG A 84 -4.00 6.44 2.76
CA ARG A 84 -3.98 5.64 1.52
C ARG A 84 -5.35 5.07 1.19
N ASN A 85 -6.10 4.60 2.18
CA ASN A 85 -7.45 4.09 1.97
C ASN A 85 -8.42 5.23 1.60
N ALA A 86 -8.30 6.40 2.22
CA ALA A 86 -9.10 7.58 1.89
C ALA A 86 -8.85 8.04 0.43
N GLU A 87 -7.61 7.98 -0.04
CA GLU A 87 -7.26 8.26 -1.43
C GLU A 87 -7.94 7.31 -2.42
N CYS A 88 -8.18 6.05 -2.05
CA CYS A 88 -8.99 5.11 -2.84
C CYS A 88 -10.49 5.40 -2.73
N ARG A 89 -10.97 5.77 -1.54
CA ARG A 89 -12.40 6.01 -1.31
C ARG A 89 -12.93 7.32 -1.91
N LYS A 90 -12.04 8.24 -2.29
CA LYS A 90 -12.41 9.49 -2.99
C LYS A 90 -13.07 9.25 -4.36
N TYR A 91 -12.76 8.11 -5.00
CA TYR A 91 -13.36 7.75 -6.28
C TYR A 91 -14.80 7.29 -6.05
N GLN A 92 -15.73 7.77 -6.87
CA GLN A 92 -17.16 7.48 -6.70
C GLN A 92 -17.52 6.06 -7.13
N TYR A 93 -16.87 5.56 -8.18
CA TYR A 93 -17.18 4.29 -8.81
C TYR A 93 -16.02 3.31 -8.69
N GLY A 94 -16.35 2.04 -8.47
CA GLY A 94 -15.40 0.94 -8.44
C GLY A 94 -15.93 -0.22 -9.29
N GLY A 95 -15.03 -0.94 -9.93
CA GLY A 95 -15.33 -2.13 -10.70
C GLY A 95 -14.46 -3.30 -10.27
N PHE A 96 -15.03 -4.50 -10.31
CA PHE A 96 -14.27 -5.73 -10.26
C PHE A 96 -13.78 -6.03 -11.68
N TRP A 97 -12.47 -6.03 -11.85
CA TRP A 97 -11.83 -6.31 -13.13
C TRP A 97 -11.21 -7.71 -13.10
N GLN A 98 -11.40 -8.45 -14.17
CA GLN A 98 -10.79 -9.74 -14.42
C GLN A 98 -10.15 -9.72 -15.81
N GLY A 99 -8.88 -10.05 -15.89
CA GLY A 99 -8.15 -10.22 -17.13
C GLY A 99 -7.08 -11.29 -16.98
N GLU A 100 -6.02 -11.17 -17.75
CA GLU A 100 -4.94 -12.15 -17.83
C GLU A 100 -3.59 -11.47 -17.68
N VAL A 101 -2.61 -12.24 -17.20
CA VAL A 101 -1.21 -11.82 -17.19
C VAL A 101 -0.67 -11.84 -18.62
N LEU A 102 -0.34 -10.65 -19.13
CA LEU A 102 0.23 -10.47 -20.47
C LEU A 102 1.74 -10.72 -20.45
N ASP A 103 2.43 -10.16 -19.46
CA ASP A 103 3.87 -10.34 -19.30
C ASP A 103 4.34 -10.27 -17.84
N VAL A 104 5.47 -10.92 -17.57
CA VAL A 104 6.13 -10.96 -16.27
C VAL A 104 7.64 -10.89 -16.50
N TYR A 105 8.27 -9.83 -16.02
CA TYR A 105 9.72 -9.66 -16.16
C TYR A 105 10.33 -8.99 -14.93
N VAL A 106 11.63 -9.20 -14.72
CA VAL A 106 12.36 -8.67 -13.57
C VAL A 106 13.29 -7.56 -14.02
N THR A 107 13.24 -6.42 -13.34
CA THR A 107 14.17 -5.30 -13.53
C THR A 107 15.03 -5.10 -12.27
N GLU A 108 16.21 -4.52 -12.44
CA GLU A 108 16.99 -3.98 -11.33
C GLU A 108 16.71 -2.49 -11.22
N GLU A 109 16.25 -2.05 -10.05
CA GLU A 109 15.96 -0.65 -9.79
C GLU A 109 16.93 -0.08 -8.75
N LEU A 110 17.45 1.11 -9.02
CA LEU A 110 18.36 1.83 -8.12
C LEU A 110 17.54 2.48 -7.00
N ILE A 111 17.55 1.87 -5.81
CA ILE A 111 16.81 2.37 -4.64
C ILE A 111 17.56 3.51 -3.95
N GLY A 112 18.89 3.54 -4.07
CA GLY A 112 19.69 4.61 -3.49
C GLY A 112 21.18 4.48 -3.80
N LYS A 113 21.89 5.59 -3.67
CA LYS A 113 23.35 5.65 -3.67
C LYS A 113 23.79 5.95 -2.25
N GLU A 114 24.50 5.03 -1.61
CA GLU A 114 25.10 5.29 -0.31
C GLU A 114 26.59 5.54 -0.52
N GLU A 115 27.06 6.72 -0.12
CA GLU A 115 28.50 7.01 -0.05
C GLU A 115 29.04 6.40 1.24
N THR A 116 29.84 5.34 1.12
CA THR A 116 30.48 4.65 2.23
C THR A 116 31.99 4.73 2.08
N VAL A 117 32.71 4.76 3.20
CA VAL A 117 34.17 4.78 3.20
C VAL A 117 34.70 3.35 3.25
N ASN A 118 35.59 2.97 2.34
CA ASN A 118 36.22 1.65 2.36
C ASN A 118 37.22 1.53 3.54
N SER A 119 37.72 0.32 3.80
CA SER A 119 38.71 0.09 4.86
C SER A 119 40.06 0.81 4.68
N LYS A 120 40.26 1.49 3.54
CA LYS A 120 41.43 2.31 3.21
C LYS A 120 41.17 3.82 3.30
N GLY A 121 39.95 4.24 3.62
CA GLY A 121 39.60 5.66 3.75
C GLY A 121 39.05 6.32 2.47
N ASP A 122 38.89 5.57 1.38
CA ASP A 122 38.33 6.13 0.13
C ASP A 122 36.81 6.13 0.16
N LEU A 123 36.20 7.22 -0.32
CA LEU A 123 34.77 7.30 -0.56
C LEU A 123 34.39 6.39 -1.74
N VAL A 124 33.52 5.43 -1.48
CA VAL A 124 32.96 4.49 -2.45
C VAL A 124 31.45 4.66 -2.49
N ILE A 125 30.91 4.90 -3.69
CA ILE A 125 29.47 4.95 -3.92
C ILE A 125 28.97 3.50 -4.07
N VAL A 126 28.23 3.02 -3.08
CA VAL A 126 27.54 1.73 -3.14
C VAL A 126 26.13 1.97 -3.70
N GLU A 127 25.89 1.44 -4.91
CA GLU A 127 24.57 1.45 -5.53
C GLU A 127 23.71 0.33 -4.93
N ASN A 128 22.69 0.70 -4.16
CA ASN A 128 21.74 -0.25 -3.61
C ASN A 128 20.68 -0.55 -4.68
N ARG A 129 20.83 -1.69 -5.37
CA ARG A 129 19.91 -2.17 -6.39
C ARG A 129 18.97 -3.21 -5.79
N GLU A 130 17.66 -3.02 -5.94
CA GLU A 130 16.67 -4.04 -5.62
C GLU A 130 16.10 -4.64 -6.90
N ARG A 131 15.84 -5.94 -6.86
CA ARG A 131 15.18 -6.63 -7.96
C ARG A 131 13.68 -6.43 -7.82
N CYS A 132 13.06 -5.82 -8.83
CA CYS A 132 11.63 -5.59 -8.90
C CYS A 132 11.00 -6.53 -9.93
N LEU A 133 9.85 -7.10 -9.60
CA LEU A 133 8.96 -7.77 -10.55
C LEU A 133 8.07 -6.72 -11.20
N ASN A 134 7.98 -6.77 -12.53
CA ASN A 134 7.01 -6.04 -13.32
C ASN A 134 5.96 -7.03 -13.81
N LEU A 135 4.72 -6.81 -13.42
CA LEU A 135 3.58 -7.62 -13.80
C LEU A 135 2.68 -6.78 -14.71
N GLU A 136 2.58 -7.18 -15.97
CA GLU A 136 1.67 -6.57 -16.94
C GLU A 136 0.43 -7.44 -17.10
N VAL A 137 -0.73 -6.83 -16.91
CA VAL A 137 -2.03 -7.49 -17.01
C VAL A 137 -2.94 -6.71 -17.94
N GLY A 138 -3.82 -7.42 -18.62
CA GLY A 138 -4.78 -6.79 -19.51
C GLY A 138 -5.96 -7.69 -19.83
N ASP A 139 -6.92 -7.14 -20.56
CA ASP A 139 -8.09 -7.88 -21.01
C ASP A 139 -8.42 -7.60 -22.47
N GLU A 140 -9.40 -8.35 -22.98
CA GLU A 140 -9.86 -8.26 -24.37
C GLU A 140 -10.50 -6.90 -24.72
N SER A 141 -10.83 -6.07 -23.73
CA SER A 141 -11.37 -4.72 -23.98
C SER A 141 -10.29 -3.70 -24.37
N GLY A 142 -9.01 -4.12 -24.33
CA GLY A 142 -7.85 -3.26 -24.59
C GLY A 142 -7.37 -2.48 -23.37
N PHE A 143 -7.91 -2.76 -22.17
CA PHE A 143 -7.35 -2.21 -20.94
C PHE A 143 -6.07 -2.97 -20.58
N THR A 144 -4.97 -2.25 -20.40
CA THR A 144 -3.69 -2.79 -19.94
C THR A 144 -3.14 -1.98 -18.79
N THR A 145 -2.45 -2.64 -17.87
CA THR A 145 -1.76 -1.97 -16.78
C THR A 145 -0.56 -2.77 -16.30
N GLN A 146 0.39 -2.07 -15.70
CA GLN A 146 1.61 -2.63 -15.14
C GLN A 146 1.71 -2.27 -13.67
N THR A 147 2.04 -3.26 -12.83
CA THR A 147 2.38 -3.05 -11.42
C THR A 147 3.80 -3.53 -11.17
N GLN A 148 4.59 -2.70 -10.52
CA GLN A 148 5.96 -3.00 -10.12
C GLN A 148 6.01 -3.24 -8.62
N VAL A 149 6.62 -4.35 -8.20
CA VAL A 149 6.75 -4.72 -6.78
C VAL A 149 8.12 -5.32 -6.49
N PRO A 150 8.63 -5.23 -5.24
CA PRO A 150 9.83 -5.95 -4.84
C PRO A 150 9.70 -7.46 -5.11
N LEU A 151 10.74 -8.07 -5.69
CA LEU A 151 10.71 -9.48 -6.07
C LEU A 151 10.82 -10.38 -4.83
N VAL A 152 9.75 -11.10 -4.52
CA VAL A 152 9.75 -12.14 -3.48
C VAL A 152 9.66 -13.55 -4.09
N ARG A 153 10.05 -14.57 -3.32
CA ARG A 153 10.11 -15.97 -3.80
C ARG A 153 8.77 -16.49 -4.32
N SER A 154 7.65 -16.06 -3.73
CA SER A 154 6.31 -16.46 -4.14
C SER A 154 5.93 -15.98 -5.54
N HIS A 155 6.58 -14.94 -6.08
CA HIS A 155 6.29 -14.43 -7.43
C HIS A 155 6.81 -15.34 -8.56
N LYS A 156 7.68 -16.32 -8.26
CA LYS A 156 8.25 -17.21 -9.28
C LYS A 156 7.23 -18.13 -9.95
N VAL A 157 6.06 -18.31 -9.35
CA VAL A 157 5.01 -19.20 -9.87
C VAL A 157 4.16 -18.54 -10.95
N ILE A 158 4.21 -17.20 -11.06
CA ILE A 158 3.38 -16.42 -11.99
C ILE A 158 3.80 -16.71 -13.43
N ARG A 159 2.82 -16.97 -14.29
CA ARG A 159 3.01 -17.23 -15.71
C ARG A 159 2.10 -16.34 -16.56
N ARG A 160 2.52 -16.12 -17.81
CA ARG A 160 1.64 -15.51 -18.82
C ARG A 160 0.40 -16.37 -19.02
N GLY A 161 -0.76 -15.74 -19.15
CA GLY A 161 -2.07 -16.39 -19.24
C GLY A 161 -2.71 -16.73 -17.89
N ASP A 162 -2.03 -16.53 -16.76
CA ASP A 162 -2.67 -16.68 -15.44
C ASP A 162 -3.81 -15.65 -15.30
N ILE A 163 -4.90 -16.05 -14.64
CA ILE A 163 -6.01 -15.14 -14.38
C ILE A 163 -5.58 -14.07 -13.37
N ALA A 164 -5.87 -12.81 -13.67
CA ALA A 164 -5.63 -11.68 -12.79
C ALA A 164 -6.95 -10.99 -12.44
N GLU A 165 -7.21 -10.82 -11.14
CA GLU A 165 -8.41 -10.16 -10.62
C GLU A 165 -7.98 -8.93 -9.78
N MET A 166 -8.66 -7.80 -9.93
CA MET A 166 -8.40 -6.61 -9.10
C MET A 166 -9.63 -5.71 -8.98
N ILE A 167 -9.59 -4.75 -8.05
CA ILE A 167 -10.52 -3.63 -8.05
C ILE A 167 -9.92 -2.44 -8.80
N VAL A 168 -10.68 -1.92 -9.76
CA VAL A 168 -10.37 -0.68 -10.46
C VAL A 168 -11.30 0.43 -9.97
N MET A 169 -10.80 1.67 -9.97
CA MET A 169 -11.53 2.82 -9.42
C MET A 169 -11.60 3.93 -10.46
N SER A 170 -12.76 4.59 -10.55
CA SER A 170 -12.99 5.68 -11.49
C SER A 170 -13.85 6.79 -10.89
N ASN A 171 -13.76 7.96 -11.51
CA ASN A 171 -14.71 9.06 -11.32
C ASN A 171 -15.85 9.04 -12.35
N ARG A 172 -15.85 8.07 -13.28
CA ARG A 172 -16.92 7.88 -14.25
C ARG A 172 -17.69 6.59 -13.95
N GLU A 173 -19.00 6.66 -14.13
CA GLU A 173 -19.91 5.53 -13.90
C GLU A 173 -19.68 4.36 -14.84
N ASP A 174 -19.36 4.67 -16.10
CA ASP A 174 -19.06 3.69 -17.14
C ASP A 174 -17.69 3.01 -16.98
N LEU A 175 -16.88 3.45 -16.01
CA LEU A 175 -15.50 3.00 -15.79
C LEU A 175 -14.60 3.11 -17.04
N SER A 176 -14.98 3.95 -18.02
CA SER A 176 -14.24 4.15 -19.29
C SER A 176 -12.81 4.65 -19.08
N ARG A 177 -12.59 5.35 -17.96
CA ARG A 177 -11.28 5.84 -17.55
C ARG A 177 -10.97 5.33 -16.16
N ILE A 178 -10.02 4.42 -16.05
CA ILE A 178 -9.55 3.92 -14.76
C ILE A 178 -8.53 4.90 -14.17
N SER A 179 -8.79 5.36 -12.96
CA SER A 179 -8.01 6.40 -12.28
C SER A 179 -7.04 5.82 -11.25
N LYS A 180 -7.39 4.69 -10.63
CA LYS A 180 -6.58 4.03 -9.60
C LYS A 180 -6.86 2.54 -9.61
N LEU A 181 -5.83 1.79 -9.28
CA LEU A 181 -5.83 0.33 -9.19
C LEU A 181 -5.56 -0.08 -7.74
N SER A 182 -6.02 -1.28 -7.41
CA SER A 182 -5.76 -1.94 -6.13
C SER A 182 -4.84 -3.14 -6.33
N ASP A 183 -4.78 -4.04 -5.35
CA ASP A 183 -3.98 -5.25 -5.43
C ASP A 183 -4.42 -6.16 -6.59
N ILE A 184 -3.43 -6.75 -7.27
CA ILE A 184 -3.66 -7.81 -8.25
C ILE A 184 -3.68 -9.14 -7.50
N TYR A 185 -4.81 -9.83 -7.58
CA TYR A 185 -4.97 -11.19 -7.06
C TYR A 185 -4.88 -12.19 -8.21
N LEU A 186 -4.01 -13.19 -8.06
CA LEU A 186 -3.85 -14.31 -8.98
C LEU A 186 -4.48 -15.55 -8.34
N PRO A 187 -5.70 -15.94 -8.76
CA PRO A 187 -6.46 -16.96 -8.07
C PRO A 187 -5.84 -18.36 -8.14
N ASP A 188 -5.17 -18.67 -9.26
CA ASP A 188 -4.61 -20.01 -9.52
C ASP A 188 -3.52 -20.38 -8.52
N HIS A 189 -2.82 -19.38 -7.99
CA HIS A 189 -1.74 -19.54 -7.01
C HIS A 189 -2.10 -18.97 -5.63
N ASN A 190 -3.32 -18.45 -5.45
CA ASN A 190 -3.75 -17.70 -4.25
C ASN A 190 -2.73 -16.61 -3.84
N LEU A 191 -2.25 -15.85 -4.84
CA LEU A 191 -1.16 -14.89 -4.68
C LEU A 191 -1.67 -13.46 -4.82
N TRP A 192 -1.15 -12.57 -3.98
CA TRP A 192 -1.43 -11.14 -4.02
C TRP A 192 -0.16 -10.39 -4.45
N VAL A 193 -0.28 -9.56 -5.46
CA VAL A 193 0.80 -8.75 -6.02
C VAL A 193 0.37 -7.28 -5.92
N SER A 194 1.02 -6.54 -5.02
CA SER A 194 0.76 -5.12 -4.83
C SER A 194 1.94 -4.40 -4.20
N ASP A 195 2.02 -3.10 -4.47
CA ASP A 195 2.92 -2.18 -3.79
C ASP A 195 2.42 -1.86 -2.37
N TYR A 196 1.12 -1.99 -2.11
CA TYR A 196 0.48 -1.82 -0.81
C TYR A 196 -0.82 -2.64 -0.70
N PRO A 197 -1.12 -3.26 0.46
CA PRO A 197 -2.33 -4.05 0.67
C PRO A 197 -3.59 -3.17 0.76
N TYR A 198 -4.15 -2.70 -0.36
CA TYR A 198 -5.32 -1.83 -0.38
C TYR A 198 -6.61 -2.55 0.04
N LEU A 199 -6.75 -3.81 -0.35
CA LEU A 199 -7.99 -4.56 -0.24
C LEU A 199 -8.11 -5.32 1.09
N ARG A 200 -9.32 -5.35 1.65
CA ARG A 200 -9.72 -6.35 2.65
C ARG A 200 -9.87 -7.69 1.92
N ARG A 201 -8.83 -8.52 2.00
CA ARG A 201 -8.68 -9.75 1.21
C ARG A 201 -9.84 -10.73 1.42
N ASP A 202 -10.37 -10.84 2.62
CA ASP A 202 -11.55 -11.64 2.97
C ASP A 202 -12.79 -11.22 2.15
N ALA A 203 -13.08 -9.92 2.12
CA ALA A 203 -14.22 -9.36 1.41
C ALA A 203 -14.07 -9.50 -0.11
N PHE A 204 -12.85 -9.27 -0.61
CA PHE A 204 -12.55 -9.44 -2.02
C PHE A 204 -12.71 -10.89 -2.47
N LEU A 205 -12.13 -11.85 -1.73
CA LEU A 205 -12.24 -13.28 -2.05
C LEU A 205 -13.68 -13.77 -2.04
N TYR A 206 -14.53 -13.21 -1.17
CA TYR A 206 -15.96 -13.49 -1.19
C TYR A 206 -16.61 -13.07 -2.52
N VAL A 207 -16.31 -11.87 -3.00
CA VAL A 207 -16.84 -11.36 -4.28
C VAL A 207 -16.29 -12.15 -5.47
N SER A 208 -14.98 -12.42 -5.51
CA SER A 208 -14.33 -13.25 -6.53
C SER A 208 -15.00 -14.62 -6.66
N ARG A 209 -15.19 -15.34 -5.54
CA ARG A 209 -15.86 -16.65 -5.52
C ARG A 209 -17.31 -16.56 -5.98
N GLN A 210 -18.03 -15.49 -5.60
CA GLN A 210 -19.42 -15.30 -6.00
C GLN A 210 -19.54 -15.08 -7.52
N LEU A 211 -18.63 -14.30 -8.12
CA LEU A 211 -18.62 -14.05 -9.56
C LEU A 211 -18.26 -15.29 -10.36
N ARG A 212 -17.24 -16.03 -9.92
CA ARG A 212 -16.83 -17.28 -10.56
C ARG A 212 -17.95 -18.34 -10.57
N ARG A 213 -18.70 -18.46 -9.46
CA ARG A 213 -19.88 -19.35 -9.39
C ARG A 213 -21.00 -18.95 -10.35
N ARG A 214 -21.14 -17.66 -10.68
CA ARG A 214 -22.14 -17.18 -11.64
C ARG A 214 -21.74 -17.48 -13.08
N GLN A 215 -20.45 -17.46 -13.40
CA GLN A 215 -19.95 -17.80 -14.73
C GLN A 215 -20.03 -19.31 -15.05
N MET A 216 -20.03 -20.18 -14.03
CA MET A 216 -20.16 -21.63 -14.20
C MET A 216 -21.62 -22.13 -14.31
N ARG A 217 -22.61 -21.23 -14.22
CA ARG A 217 -24.05 -21.53 -14.39
C ARG A 217 -24.54 -21.00 -15.72
#